data_AF-K9PPT5-F1
#
_entry.id   AF-K9PPT5-F1
#
_cell.length_a   1.000
_cell.length_b   1.000
_cell.length_c   1.000
_cell.angle_alpha   90.00
_cell.angle_beta   90.00
_cell.angle_gamma   90.00
#
_symmetry.space_group_name_H-M   'P 1'
#
loop_
_entity.id
_entity.type
_entity.pdbx_description
1 polymer ?
#
loop_
_entity_poly.entity_id
_entity_poly.type
_entity_poly.pdbx_seq_one_letter_code
_entity_poly.pdbx_strand_id
1 'polypeptide(L)' 'MFNIQKQKELELLVIGGSCPNCRSVQLKYTESVRNRAFEFSCSMCNWRDEYRLEDLQEASIHWFSAKHIG' A
#
# COMPACT_ATOMS: atom_id res chain seq x y z
N MET A 1 -15.20 -7.74 -4.66
CA MET A 1 -15.54 -6.81 -3.56
C MET A 1 -14.24 -6.55 -2.82
N PHE A 2 -13.62 -5.39 -3.04
CA PHE A 2 -12.34 -5.06 -2.41
C PHE A 2 -12.53 -4.97 -0.88
N ASN A 3 -11.63 -5.60 -0.14
CA ASN A 3 -11.73 -5.69 1.32
C ASN A 3 -11.34 -4.34 1.94
N ILE A 4 -12.22 -3.74 2.75
CA ILE A 4 -11.98 -2.48 3.48
C ILE A 4 -10.68 -2.53 4.29
N GLN A 5 -10.32 -3.69 4.83
CA GLN A 5 -9.07 -3.89 5.55
C GLN A 5 -7.85 -3.71 4.63
N LYS A 6 -7.87 -4.33 3.45
CA LYS A 6 -6.80 -4.23 2.44
C LYS A 6 -6.66 -2.79 1.93
N GLN A 7 -7.77 -2.08 1.78
CA GLN A 7 -7.76 -0.66 1.39
C GLN A 7 -7.04 0.22 2.43
N LYS A 8 -7.36 0.06 3.71
CA LYS A 8 -6.70 0.81 4.81
C LYS A 8 -5.20 0.48 4.91
N GLU A 9 -4.85 -0.78 4.68
CA GLU A 9 -3.45 -1.22 4.65
C GLU A 9 -2.68 -0.56 3.51
N LEU A 10 -3.25 -0.57 2.29
CA LEU A 10 -2.66 0.09 1.13
C LEU A 10 -2.55 1.61 1.29
N GLU A 11 -3.55 2.25 1.91
CA GLU A 11 -3.50 3.68 2.21
C GLU A 11 -2.34 3.99 3.18
N LEU A 12 -2.23 3.23 4.28
CA LEU A 12 -1.12 3.42 5.22
C LEU A 12 0.25 3.16 4.56
N LEU A 13 0.32 2.13 3.72
CA LEU A 13 1.56 1.72 3.06
C LEU A 13 2.01 2.73 2.00
N VAL A 14 1.10 3.15 1.12
CA VAL A 14 1.41 3.97 -0.07
C VAL A 14 1.34 5.46 0.24
N ILE A 15 0.30 5.92 0.94
CA ILE A 15 0.14 7.33 1.30
C ILE A 15 0.88 7.63 2.61
N GLY A 16 0.72 6.76 3.60
CA GLY A 16 1.34 6.92 4.91
C GLY A 16 2.83 6.53 4.98
N GLY A 17 3.36 5.85 3.96
CA GLY A 17 4.76 5.41 3.92
C GLY A 17 5.17 4.54 5.12
N SER A 18 4.22 3.80 5.71
CA SER A 18 4.41 3.10 6.98
C SER A 18 3.99 1.64 6.90
N CYS A 19 4.75 0.76 7.55
CA CYS A 19 4.47 -0.67 7.57
C CYS A 19 3.11 -0.95 8.23
N PRO A 20 2.20 -1.71 7.59
CA PRO A 20 0.89 -2.03 8.17
C PRO A 20 0.98 -2.86 9.45
N ASN A 21 2.05 -3.65 9.60
CA ASN A 21 2.26 -4.50 10.76
C ASN A 21 2.85 -3.75 11.98
N CYS A 22 3.95 -3.02 11.80
CA CYS A 22 4.70 -2.41 12.92
C CYS A 22 4.72 -0.87 12.93
N ARG A 23 4.08 -0.21 11.94
CA ARG A 23 4.06 1.25 11.75
C ARG A 23 5.43 1.90 11.54
N SER A 24 6.50 1.12 11.36
CA SER A 24 7.81 1.65 10.99
C SER A 24 7.81 2.22 9.57
N VAL A 25 8.55 3.30 9.36
CA VAL A 25 8.83 3.90 8.04
C VAL A 25 9.96 3.21 7.29
N GLN A 26 10.61 2.18 7.85
CA GLN A 26 11.67 1.45 7.17
C GLN A 26 11.10 0.44 6.18
N LEU A 27 10.49 0.96 5.11
CA LEU A 27 9.94 0.21 4.00
C LEU A 27 10.88 0.24 2.80
N LYS A 28 10.95 -0.89 2.10
CA LYS A 28 11.55 -1.02 0.77
C LYS A 28 10.45 -1.34 -0.22
N TYR A 29 10.58 -0.75 -1.41
CA TYR A 29 9.65 -0.90 -2.52
C TYR A 29 10.40 -1.39 -3.76
N THR A 30 9.85 -2.38 -4.46
CA THR A 30 10.38 -2.87 -5.73
C THR A 30 9.25 -3.04 -6.74
N GLU A 31 9.42 -2.50 -7.95
CA GLU A 31 8.47 -2.67 -9.05
C GLU A 31 8.95 -3.74 -10.04
N SER A 32 8.06 -4.67 -10.38
CA SER A 32 8.29 -5.62 -11.47
C SER A 32 7.48 -5.21 -12.71
N VAL A 33 8.17 -4.59 -13.67
CA VAL A 33 7.56 -4.14 -14.95
C VAL A 33 6.94 -5.31 -15.73
N ARG A 34 7.55 -6.50 -15.66
CA ARG A 34 7.10 -7.69 -16.39
C ARG A 34 5.75 -8.21 -15.88
N ASN A 35 5.53 -8.14 -14.57
CA ASN A 35 4.35 -8.73 -13.93
C ASN A 35 3.34 -7.67 -13.46
N ARG A 36 3.66 -6.37 -13.65
CA ARG A 36 2.87 -5.25 -13.13
C ARG A 36 2.57 -5.43 -11.64
N ALA A 37 3.59 -5.81 -10.88
CA ALA A 37 3.52 -6.14 -9.47
C ALA A 37 4.46 -5.25 -8.65
N PHE A 38 4.02 -4.93 -7.44
CA PHE A 38 4.61 -3.96 -6.53
C PHE A 38 4.88 -4.70 -5.23
N GLU A 39 6.15 -4.94 -4.94
CA GLU A 39 6.57 -5.59 -3.71
C GLU A 39 6.94 -4.56 -2.65
N PHE A 40 6.45 -4.77 -1.44
CA PHE A 40 6.81 -3.99 -0.26
C PHE A 40 7.40 -4.90 0.81
N SER A 41 8.43 -4.42 1.50
CA SER A 41 9.00 -5.11 2.65
C SER A 41 9.44 -4.15 3.75
N CYS A 42 9.34 -4.58 5.01
CA CYS A 42 9.76 -3.80 6.17
C CYS A 42 10.98 -4.42 6.83
N SER A 43 12.08 -3.68 6.97
CA SER A 43 13.29 -4.17 7.63
C SER A 43 13.18 -4.30 9.15
N MET A 44 12.19 -3.66 9.78
CA MET A 44 12.02 -3.70 11.23
C MET A 44 11.28 -4.95 11.73
N CYS A 45 10.29 -5.44 10.98
CA CYS A 45 9.46 -6.57 11.40
C CYS A 45 9.42 -7.73 10.39
N ASN A 46 10.22 -7.64 9.32
CA ASN A 46 10.27 -8.63 8.22
C ASN A 46 8.93 -8.87 7.51
N TRP A 47 7.95 -7.95 7.68
CA TRP A 47 6.72 -7.99 6.91
C TRP A 47 7.03 -7.80 5.42
N ARG A 48 6.38 -8.58 4.55
CA ARG A 48 6.51 -8.50 3.09
C ARG A 48 5.16 -8.82 2.47
N ASP A 49 4.80 -8.08 1.43
CA ASP A 49 3.59 -8.33 0.65
C ASP A 49 3.77 -7.86 -0.80
N GLU A 50 2.96 -8.41 -1.70
CA GLU A 50 2.97 -8.10 -3.14
C GLU A 50 1.56 -7.67 -3.58
N TYR A 51 1.48 -6.55 -4.29
CA TYR A 51 0.23 -6.03 -4.85
C TYR A 51 0.34 -5.91 -6.37
N ARG A 52 -0.74 -6.22 -7.08
CA ARG A 52 -0.81 -5.96 -8.53
C ARG A 52 -1.15 -4.50 -8.79
N LEU A 53 -0.82 -4.02 -9.99
CA LEU A 53 -1.21 -2.69 -10.45
C LEU A 53 -2.72 -2.44 -10.28
N GLU A 54 -3.53 -3.45 -10.57
CA GLU A 54 -4.99 -3.40 -10.44
C GLU A 54 -5.43 -3.15 -8.98
N ASP A 55 -4.78 -3.79 -8.00
CA ASP A 55 -5.06 -3.58 -6.57
C ASP A 55 -4.77 -2.12 -6.16
N LEU A 56 -3.66 -1.56 -6.64
CA LEU A 56 -3.26 -0.19 -6.34
C LEU A 56 -4.17 0.83 -7.03
N GLN A 57 -4.57 0.56 -8.28
CA GLN A 57 -5.51 1.41 -9.02
C GLN A 57 -6.87 1.45 -8.32
N GLU A 58 -7.41 0.29 -7.92
CA GLU A 58 -8.67 0.21 -7.21
C GLU A 58 -8.60 0.94 -5.86
N ALA A 59 -7.52 0.75 -5.09
CA ALA A 59 -7.31 1.48 -3.85
C ALA A 59 -7.18 3.01 -4.06
N SER A 60 -6.54 3.44 -5.15
CA SER A 60 -6.27 4.86 -5.42
C SER A 60 -7.51 5.69 -5.67
N ILE A 61 -8.60 5.07 -6.15
CA ILE A 61 -9.89 5.73 -6.37
C ILE A 61 -10.38 6.41 -5.08
N HIS A 62 -10.02 5.83 -3.92
CA HIS A 62 -10.52 6.26 -2.63
C HIS A 62 -9.57 7.15 -1.82
N TRP A 63 -8.29 7.27 -2.21
CA TRP A 63 -7.30 8.03 -1.42
C TRP A 63 -7.59 9.53 -1.37
N PHE A 64 -8.20 10.08 -2.42
CA PHE A 64 -8.46 11.51 -2.54
C PHE A 64 -9.93 11.89 -2.31
N SER A 65 -10.84 10.90 -2.24
CA SER A 65 -12.27 11.16 -1.99
C SER A 65 -12.55 11.69 -0.57
N ALA A 66 -11.57 11.64 0.33
CA ALA A 66 -11.72 12.01 1.74
C ALA A 66 -11.25 13.43 2.12
N LYS A 67 -10.79 14.27 1.19
CA LYS A 67 -10.40 15.65 1.51
C LYS A 67 -10.77 16.67 0.44
N HIS A 68 -11.96 17.26 0.58
CA HIS A 68 -12.20 18.69 0.33
C HIS A 68 -13.40 19.17 1.17
N ILE A 69 -13.22 19.21 2.50
CA ILE A 69 -13.89 20.20 3.36
C ILE A 69 -12.78 20.79 4.23
N GLY A 70 -12.36 21.99 3.85
CA GLY A 70 -11.39 22.83 4.54
C GLY A 70 -11.59 24.24 4.00
#